data_AF-A0A366LRS5-F1
#
_entry.id   AF-A0A366LRS5-F1
#
_cell.length_a   1.000
_cell.length_b   1.000
_cell.length_c   1.000
_cell.angle_alpha   90.00
_cell.angle_beta   90.00
_cell.angle_gamma   90.00
#
_symmetry.space_group_name_H-M   'P 1'
#
loop_
_entity.id
_entity.type
_entity.pdbx_description
1 polymer ?
#
loop_
_entity_poly.entity_id
_entity_poly.type
_entity_poly.pdbx_seq_one_letter_code
_entity_poly.pdbx_strand_id
1 'polypeptide(L)' 'MQMSRRIAAFLLVVAAFMIFEWINLGFNLADGHAAAFYVVHGILIGVNILIALALGVIGWRALRRR' A
#
# COMPACT_ATOMS: atom_id res chain seq x y z
N MET A 1 -5.06 24.13 1.68
CA MET A 1 -5.05 23.52 0.33
C MET A 1 -6.20 22.53 0.23
N GLN A 2 -7.12 22.71 -0.73
CA GLN A 2 -8.27 21.81 -0.89
C GLN A 2 -7.92 20.75 -1.94
N MET A 3 -7.84 19.48 -1.55
CA MET A 3 -7.43 18.38 -2.44
C MET A 3 -8.37 18.25 -3.64
N SER A 4 -7.83 18.10 -4.86
CA SER A 4 -8.63 17.92 -6.07
C SER A 4 -9.07 16.46 -6.25
N ARG A 5 -10.18 16.22 -6.95
CA ARG A 5 -10.69 14.86 -7.23
C ARG A 5 -9.65 13.98 -7.94
N ARG A 6 -8.84 14.58 -8.83
CA ARG A 6 -7.77 13.87 -9.55
C ARG A 6 -6.70 13.36 -8.59
N ILE A 7 -6.27 14.19 -7.63
CA ILE A 7 -5.26 13.77 -6.64
C ILE A 7 -5.87 12.73 -5.67
N ALA A 8 -7.11 12.91 -5.24
CA ALA A 8 -7.78 11.93 -4.37
C ALA A 8 -7.92 10.55 -5.06
N ALA A 9 -8.32 10.54 -6.35
CA ALA A 9 -8.37 9.31 -7.14
C ALA A 9 -6.98 8.69 -7.35
N PHE A 10 -5.97 9.51 -7.62
CA PHE A 10 -4.59 9.05 -7.72
C PHE A 10 -4.12 8.37 -6.43
N LEU A 11 -4.40 8.95 -5.26
CA LEU A 11 -4.04 8.35 -3.97
C LEU A 11 -4.72 6.99 -3.75
N LEU A 12 -5.98 6.85 -4.18
CA LEU A 12 -6.68 5.55 -4.10
C LEU A 12 -6.07 4.52 -5.04
N VAL A 13 -5.69 4.90 -6.25
CA VAL A 13 -5.01 4.01 -7.21
C VAL A 13 -3.63 3.59 -6.69
N VAL A 14 -2.85 4.53 -6.15
CA VAL A 14 -1.56 4.22 -5.52
C VAL A 14 -1.75 3.28 -4.34
N ALA A 15 -2.72 3.53 -3.47
CA ALA A 15 -3.01 2.63 -2.35
C ALA A 15 -3.38 1.22 -2.83
N ALA A 16 -4.19 1.08 -3.88
CA ALA A 16 -4.54 -0.21 -4.46
C ALA A 16 -3.33 -0.92 -5.09
N PHE A 17 -2.49 -0.18 -5.83
CA PHE A 17 -1.26 -0.70 -6.43
C PHE A 17 -0.27 -1.18 -5.35
N MET A 18 -0.13 -0.41 -4.27
CA MET A 18 0.64 -0.78 -3.08
C MET A 18 0.07 -1.99 -2.34
N ILE A 19 -1.15 -2.44 -2.59
CA ILE A 19 -1.63 -3.72 -2.05
C ILE A 19 -1.30 -4.84 -3.05
N PHE A 20 -1.49 -4.58 -4.35
CA PHE A 20 -1.23 -5.52 -5.43
C PHE A 20 0.24 -5.99 -5.50
N GLU A 21 1.21 -5.07 -5.47
CA GLU A 21 2.64 -5.43 -5.52
C GLU A 21 3.03 -6.39 -4.39
N TRP A 22 2.43 -6.21 -3.22
CA TRP A 22 2.84 -6.92 -2.01
C TRP A 22 2.13 -8.27 -1.88
N ILE A 23 0.94 -8.43 -2.46
CA ILE A 23 0.38 -9.75 -2.72
C ILE A 23 1.32 -10.54 -3.64
N ASN A 24 1.80 -9.93 -4.72
CA ASN A 24 2.74 -10.57 -5.64
C ASN A 24 4.08 -10.92 -4.98
N LEU A 25 4.60 -10.04 -4.14
CA LEU A 25 5.81 -10.33 -3.36
C LEU A 25 5.58 -11.49 -2.37
N GLY A 26 4.42 -11.53 -1.70
CA GLY A 26 4.05 -12.64 -0.83
C GLY A 26 4.05 -14.00 -1.55
N PHE A 27 3.58 -14.04 -2.81
CA PHE A 27 3.66 -15.23 -3.65
C PHE A 27 5.09 -15.54 -4.14
N ASN A 28 5.92 -14.52 -4.34
CA ASN A 28 7.32 -14.67 -4.75
C ASN A 28 8.29 -14.90 -3.58
N LEU A 29 7.84 -14.85 -2.33
CA LEU A 29 8.59 -15.32 -1.16
C LEU A 29 8.63 -16.86 -1.17
N ALA A 30 9.28 -17.44 -2.18
CA ALA A 30 9.51 -18.87 -2.25
C ALA A 30 10.47 -19.30 -1.12
N ASP A 31 10.36 -20.57 -0.74
CA ASP A 31 11.29 -21.17 0.21
C ASP A 31 12.70 -21.26 -0.38
N GLY A 32 13.72 -21.01 0.45
CA GLY A 32 15.13 -21.09 0.04
C GLY A 32 16.01 -19.90 0.42
N HIS A 33 15.48 -18.92 1.15
CA HIS A 33 16.25 -17.76 1.61
C HIS A 33 16.65 -17.86 3.09
N ALA A 34 17.62 -17.05 3.52
CA ALA A 34 17.97 -16.96 4.93
C ALA A 34 16.83 -16.34 5.76
N ALA A 35 16.71 -16.70 7.04
CA ALA A 35 15.66 -16.18 7.93
C ALA A 35 15.55 -14.64 7.93
N ALA A 36 16.69 -13.95 7.89
CA ALA A 36 16.74 -12.48 7.83
C ALA A 36 16.04 -11.90 6.59
N PHE A 37 16.08 -12.60 5.46
CA PHE A 37 15.39 -12.18 4.23
C PHE A 37 13.87 -12.10 4.47
N TYR A 38 13.28 -13.15 5.06
CA TYR A 38 11.85 -13.18 5.36
C TYR A 38 11.44 -12.13 6.40
N VAL A 39 12.26 -11.90 7.42
CA VAL A 39 11.99 -10.89 8.45
C VAL A 39 11.96 -9.48 7.85
N VAL A 40 12.98 -9.11 7.08
CA VAL A 40 13.07 -7.78 6.47
C VAL A 40 11.90 -7.55 5.51
N HIS A 41 11.61 -8.51 4.63
CA HIS A 41 10.49 -8.39 3.70
C HIS A 41 9.14 -8.36 4.43
N GLY A 42 8.98 -9.14 5.49
CA GLY A 42 7.79 -9.10 6.34
C GLY A 42 7.53 -7.72 6.96
N ILE A 43 8.58 -7.05 7.46
CA ILE A 43 8.48 -5.67 7.98
C ILE A 43 8.10 -4.70 6.86
N LEU A 44 8.78 -4.80 5.70
CA LEU A 44 8.48 -3.94 4.54
C LEU A 44 7.03 -4.09 4.07
N ILE A 45 6.51 -5.33 3.99
CA ILE A 45 5.11 -5.63 3.70
C ILE A 45 4.20 -4.92 4.72
N GLY A 46 4.45 -5.14 6.01
CA GLY A 46 3.62 -4.59 7.08
C GLY A 46 3.55 -3.06 7.05
N VAL A 47 4.70 -2.40 6.94
CA VAL A 47 4.79 -0.93 6.84
C VAL A 47 4.06 -0.42 5.60
N ASN A 48 4.24 -1.08 4.46
CA ASN A 48 3.63 -0.67 3.21
C ASN A 48 2.08 -0.76 3.26
N ILE A 49 1.54 -1.84 3.84
CA ILE A 49 0.10 -2.00 4.03
C ILE A 49 -0.46 -0.86 4.91
N LEU A 50 0.23 -0.50 5.99
CA LEU A 50 -0.19 0.61 6.86
C LEU A 50 -0.26 1.94 6.09
N ILE A 51 0.73 2.20 5.22
CA ILE A 51 0.74 3.40 4.37
C ILE A 51 -0.41 3.35 3.36
N ALA A 52 -0.61 2.21 2.69
CA ALA A 52 -1.69 2.04 1.72
C ALA A 52 -3.07 2.29 2.36
N LEU A 53 -3.30 1.77 3.57
CA LEU A 53 -4.52 2.01 4.34
C LEU A 53 -4.69 3.50 4.69
N ALA A 54 -3.62 4.16 5.14
CA ALA A 54 -3.67 5.59 5.47
C ALA A 54 -4.01 6.44 4.23
N LEU A 55 -3.33 6.19 3.10
CA LEU A 55 -3.62 6.86 1.82
C LEU A 55 -5.04 6.57 1.34
N GLY A 56 -5.49 5.33 1.47
CA GLY A 56 -6.85 4.90 1.16
C GLY A 56 -7.89 5.69 1.95
N VAL A 57 -7.71 5.80 3.27
CA VAL A 57 -8.60 6.57 4.15
C VAL A 57 -8.59 8.05 3.78
N ILE A 58 -7.42 8.64 3.51
CA ILE A 58 -7.29 10.06 3.13
C ILE A 58 -8.00 10.32 1.79
N GLY A 59 -7.68 9.54 0.76
CA GLY A 59 -8.27 9.67 -0.57
C GLY A 59 -9.79 9.49 -0.55
N TRP A 60 -10.27 8.48 0.18
CA TRP A 60 -11.69 8.19 0.32
C TRP A 60 -12.47 9.30 1.04
N ARG A 61 -11.90 9.85 2.13
CA ARG A 61 -12.49 11.00 2.82
C ARG A 61 -12.49 12.26 1.95
N ALA A 62 -11.43 12.50 1.18
CA ALA A 62 -11.35 13.64 0.27
C ALA A 62 -12.39 13.57 -0.85
N LEU A 63 -12.71 12.35 -1.34
CA LEU A 63 -13.78 12.12 -2.31
C LEU A 63 -15.19 12.32 -1.73
N ARG A 64 -15.42 12.00 -0.45
CA ARG A 64 -16.74 12.12 0.20
C ARG A 64 -17.07 13.52 0.77
N ARG A 65 -16.07 14.38 0.99
CA ARG A 65 -16.23 15.69 1.64
C ARG A 65 -16.47 16.86 0.67
N ARG A 66 -16.60 16.61 -0.63
CA ARG A 66 -16.97 17.61 -1.65
C ARG A 66 -18.20 17.12 -2.40
#